data_AF-A0A2D6E369-F1
#
_entry.id   AF-A0A2D6E369-F1
#
_cell.length_a   1.000
_cell.length_b   1.000
_cell.length_c   1.000
_cell.angle_alpha   90.00
_cell.angle_beta   90.00
_cell.angle_gamma   90.00
#
_symmetry.space_group_name_H-M   'P 1'
#
loop_
_entity.id
_entity.type
_entity.pdbx_description
1 polymer ?
#
loop_
_entity_poly.entity_id
_entity_poly.type
_entity_poly.pdbx_seq_one_letter_code
_entity_poly.pdbx_strand_id
1 'polypeptide(L)'
;MTNKDFKELKTLQEASLQKRLSEHRQTLRDLRFKLASGQVKDVRDVREAKKSIARILTLLNQNSKNNEGVQETPAVAEVKKTTSKS
;
A
#
# COMPACT_ATOMS: atom_id res chain seq x y z
N MET A 1 6.25 4.62 -12.34
CA MET A 1 6.70 3.28 -11.90
C MET A 1 7.09 2.45 -13.12
N THR A 2 8.33 1.97 -13.15
CA THR A 2 8.87 1.19 -14.27
C THR A 2 8.55 -0.30 -14.10
N ASN A 3 8.77 -1.09 -15.16
CA ASN A 3 8.57 -2.55 -15.13
C ASN A 3 9.61 -3.27 -14.24
N LYS A 4 10.74 -2.59 -13.94
CA LYS A 4 11.84 -3.15 -13.14
C LYS A 4 11.47 -3.17 -11.65
N ASP A 5 10.87 -2.07 -11.15
CA ASP A 5 10.37 -1.95 -9.78
C ASP A 5 9.34 -3.04 -9.44
N PHE A 6 8.56 -3.48 -10.43
CA PHE A 6 7.56 -4.53 -10.25
C PHE A 6 8.18 -5.91 -10.03
N LYS A 7 9.30 -6.22 -10.70
CA LYS A 7 10.00 -7.50 -10.51
C LYS A 7 10.61 -7.59 -9.11
N GLU A 8 11.14 -6.48 -8.59
CA GLU A 8 11.67 -6.40 -7.23
C GLU A 8 10.57 -6.65 -6.20
N LEU A 9 9.39 -6.06 -6.37
CA LEU A 9 8.26 -6.30 -5.47
C LEU A 9 7.84 -7.78 -5.41
N LYS A 10 8.05 -8.55 -6.49
CA LYS A 10 7.69 -9.97 -6.53
C LYS A 10 8.59 -10.84 -5.62
N THR A 11 9.82 -10.41 -5.34
CA THR A 11 10.75 -11.15 -4.49
C THR A 11 10.71 -10.71 -3.02
N LEU A 12 9.99 -9.63 -2.70
CA LEU A 12 9.84 -9.15 -1.33
C LEU A 12 8.85 -9.99 -0.52
N GLN A 13 9.11 -10.12 0.79
CA GLN A 13 8.16 -10.70 1.73
C GLN A 13 6.90 -9.84 1.90
N GLU A 14 5.81 -10.48 2.31
CA GLU A 14 4.50 -9.85 2.46
C GLU A 14 4.52 -8.63 3.40
N ALA A 15 5.22 -8.72 4.53
CA ALA A 15 5.37 -7.61 5.47
C ALA A 15 6.03 -6.37 4.82
N SER A 16 7.06 -6.58 4.00
CA SER A 16 7.74 -5.51 3.27
C SER A 16 6.85 -4.92 2.16
N LEU A 17 6.01 -5.73 1.53
CA LEU A 17 5.00 -5.27 0.57
C LEU A 17 3.94 -4.40 1.24
N GLN A 18 3.46 -4.80 2.42
CA GLN A 18 2.51 -4.02 3.22
C GLN A 18 3.10 -2.67 3.67
N LYS A 19 4.39 -2.65 4.03
CA LYS A 19 5.11 -1.40 4.35
C LYS A 19 5.21 -0.47 3.15
N ARG A 20 5.63 -0.96 1.98
CA ARG A 20 5.66 -0.16 0.75
C ARG A 20 4.27 0.32 0.33
N LEU A 21 3.23 -0.48 0.56
CA LEU A 21 1.85 -0.09 0.33
C LEU A 21 1.45 1.11 1.20
N SER A 22 1.83 1.12 2.48
CA SER A 22 1.50 2.23 3.37
C SER A 22 2.25 3.52 2.99
N GLU A 23 3.52 3.41 2.62
CA GLU A 23 4.34 4.52 2.09
C GLU A 23 3.71 5.13 0.84
N HIS A 24 3.37 4.32 -0.17
CA HIS A 24 2.73 4.84 -1.39
C HIS A 24 1.35 5.45 -1.13
N ARG A 25 0.58 4.94 -0.17
CA ARG A 25 -0.69 5.54 0.26
C ARG A 25 -0.48 6.92 0.90
N GLN A 26 0.58 7.08 1.70
CA GLN A 26 0.95 8.39 2.25
C GLN A 26 1.33 9.36 1.14
N THR A 27 2.21 8.95 0.21
CA THR A 27 2.58 9.77 -0.95
C THR A 27 1.35 10.19 -1.76
N LEU A 28 0.39 9.28 -1.99
CA LEU A 28 -0.84 9.60 -2.69
C LEU A 28 -1.70 10.63 -1.95
N ARG A 29 -1.74 10.60 -0.60
CA ARG A 29 -2.41 11.63 0.19
C ARG A 29 -1.75 12.99 -0.02
N ASP A 30 -0.43 13.05 0.10
CA ASP A 30 0.32 14.31 -0.04
C ASP A 30 0.15 14.90 -1.45
N LEU A 31 0.18 14.05 -2.49
CA LEU A 31 -0.09 14.45 -3.86
C LEU A 31 -1.53 14.93 -4.06
N ARG A 32 -2.52 14.33 -3.40
CA ARG A 32 -3.91 14.79 -3.43
C ARG A 32 -4.08 16.15 -2.77
N PHE A 33 -3.40 16.40 -1.65
CA PHE A 33 -3.41 17.71 -1.00
C PHE A 33 -2.79 18.79 -1.88
N LYS A 34 -1.64 18.50 -2.49
CA LYS A 34 -0.99 19.40 -3.47
C LYS A 34 -1.87 19.65 -4.69
N LEU A 35 -2.60 18.62 -5.16
CA LEU A 35 -3.51 18.75 -6.30
C LEU A 35 -4.70 19.65 -5.93
N ALA A 36 -5.25 19.48 -4.74
CA ALA A 36 -6.35 20.29 -4.24
C ALA A 36 -5.97 21.77 -4.05
N SER A 37 -4.71 22.07 -3.70
CA SER A 37 -4.21 23.45 -3.61
C SER A 37 -3.96 24.11 -4.97
N GLY A 38 -4.19 23.40 -6.09
CA GLY A 38 -4.00 23.94 -7.44
C GLY A 38 -2.54 24.14 -7.85
N GLN A 39 -1.58 23.69 -7.03
CA GLN A 39 -0.14 23.86 -7.27
C GLN A 39 0.51 22.68 -8.03
N VAL A 40 -0.28 21.72 -8.51
CA VAL A 40 0.28 20.51 -9.14
C VAL A 40 0.63 20.76 -10.60
N LYS A 41 1.93 20.72 -10.89
CA LYS A 41 2.48 20.63 -12.24
C LYS A 41 2.33 19.21 -12.82
N ASP A 42 2.39 18.18 -11.97
CA ASP A 42 2.56 16.79 -12.41
C ASP A 42 1.41 15.86 -11.97
N VAL A 43 0.25 16.00 -12.62
CA VAL A 43 -0.91 15.08 -12.47
C VAL A 43 -0.52 13.62 -12.79
N ARG A 44 0.55 13.42 -13.54
CA ARG A 44 1.09 12.10 -13.89
C ARG A 44 1.55 11.33 -12.65
N ASP A 45 2.12 11.99 -11.65
CA ASP A 45 2.61 11.33 -10.43
C ASP A 45 1.48 10.71 -9.61
N VAL A 46 0.32 11.38 -9.57
CA VAL A 46 -0.90 10.83 -8.94
C VAL A 46 -1.33 9.54 -9.62
N ARG A 47 -1.28 9.50 -10.96
CA ARG A 47 -1.63 8.30 -11.73
C ARG A 47 -0.61 7.18 -11.50
N GLU A 48 0.67 7.52 -11.41
CA GLU A 48 1.72 6.54 -11.13
C GLU A 48 1.61 5.95 -9.72
N ALA A 49 1.41 6.78 -8.70
CA ALA A 49 1.21 6.34 -7.32
C ALA A 49 0.01 5.37 -7.20
N LYS A 50 -1.11 5.69 -7.87
CA LYS A 50 -2.28 4.78 -7.94
C LYS A 50 -1.94 3.44 -8.60
N LYS A 51 -1.19 3.46 -9.71
CA LYS A 51 -0.76 2.23 -10.39
C LYS A 51 0.17 1.38 -9.52
N SER A 52 1.10 2.00 -8.79
CA SER A 52 1.98 1.30 -7.84
C SER A 52 1.19 0.59 -6.75
N ILE A 53 0.21 1.29 -6.15
CA ILE A 53 -0.68 0.72 -5.12
C ILE A 53 -1.44 -0.49 -5.68
N ALA A 54 -2.06 -0.35 -6.87
CA ALA A 54 -2.82 -1.45 -7.48
C ALA A 54 -1.95 -2.68 -7.76
N ARG A 55 -0.72 -2.49 -8.22
CA ARG A 55 0.25 -3.57 -8.47
C ARG A 55 0.65 -4.30 -7.18
N ILE A 56 0.94 -3.57 -6.11
CA ILE A 56 1.28 -4.16 -4.81
C ILE A 56 0.10 -4.96 -4.26
N LEU A 57 -1.11 -4.41 -4.32
CA LEU A 57 -2.33 -5.13 -3.91
C LEU A 57 -2.54 -6.41 -4.72
N THR A 58 -2.25 -6.37 -6.03
CA THR A 58 -2.33 -7.55 -6.88
C THR A 58 -1.34 -8.63 -6.46
N LEU A 59 -0.08 -8.25 -6.15
CA LEU A 59 0.94 -9.18 -5.67
C LEU A 59 0.55 -9.79 -4.32
N LEU A 60 0.06 -8.98 -3.38
CA LEU A 60 -0.42 -9.48 -2.08
C LEU A 60 -1.54 -10.52 -2.26
N ASN A 61 -2.52 -10.24 -3.13
CA ASN A 61 -3.61 -11.16 -3.44
C ASN A 61 -3.15 -12.43 -4.18
N GLN A 62 -2.14 -12.31 -5.05
CA GLN A 62 -1.54 -13.49 -5.70
C GLN A 62 -0.82 -14.36 -4.67
N ASN A 63 -0.08 -13.75 -3.74
CA ASN A 63 0.60 -14.47 -2.67
C ASN A 63 -0.40 -15.15 -1.72
N SER A 64 -1.53 -14.51 -1.39
CA SER A 64 -2.57 -15.14 -0.57
C SER A 64 -3.20 -16.34 -1.27
N LYS A 65 -3.56 -16.21 -2.56
CA LYS A 65 -4.16 -17.30 -3.35
C LYS A 65 -3.24 -18.50 -3.56
N ASN A 66 -1.94 -18.26 -3.71
CA ASN A 66 -0.96 -19.35 -3.78
C ASN A 66 -0.78 -20.07 -2.43
N ASN A 67 -1.23 -19.46 -1.34
CA ASN A 67 -1.08 -19.94 0.04
C ASN A 67 -2.42 -20.45 0.64
N GLU A 68 -3.47 -20.60 -0.18
CA GLU A 68 -4.78 -21.17 0.19
C GLU A 68 -4.72 -22.70 0.40
N GLY A 69 -3.72 -23.14 1.16
CA GLY A 69 -3.58 -24.48 1.71
C GLY A 69 -3.45 -24.53 3.23
N VAL A 70 -3.13 -23.43 3.94
CA VAL A 70 -3.05 -23.50 5.41
C VAL A 70 -3.34 -22.17 6.13
N GLN A 71 -4.17 -22.29 7.16
CA GLN A 71 -4.39 -21.42 8.32
C GLN A 71 -5.33 -20.21 8.15
N GLU A 72 -6.53 -20.43 8.69
CA GLU A 72 -7.43 -19.45 9.30
C GLU A 72 -6.67 -18.23 9.84
N THR A 73 -7.04 -17.02 9.41
CA THR A 73 -6.59 -15.79 10.08
C THR A 73 -7.28 -15.71 11.44
N PRO A 74 -6.57 -15.82 12.59
CA PRO A 74 -7.16 -15.45 13.86
C PRO A 74 -7.18 -13.94 13.95
N ALA A 75 -8.37 -13.42 14.25
CA ALA A 75 -8.63 -12.19 15.00
C ALA A 75 -7.77 -10.96 14.68
N VAL A 76 -8.45 -9.97 14.09
CA VAL A 76 -8.17 -8.52 14.21
C VAL A 76 -7.50 -8.20 15.56
N ALA A 77 -6.17 -8.03 15.55
CA ALA A 77 -5.41 -7.65 16.72
C ALA A 77 -5.60 -6.16 17.00
N GLU A 78 -6.29 -5.91 18.10
CA GLU A 78 -6.11 -4.80 19.05
C GLU A 78 -6.15 -3.35 18.52
N VAL A 79 -7.37 -2.81 18.43
CA VAL A 79 -7.61 -1.43 18.86
C VAL A 79 -7.43 -1.39 20.39
N LYS A 80 -6.20 -1.18 20.87
CA LYS A 80 -5.97 -0.78 22.27
C LYS A 80 -6.48 0.65 22.48
N LYS A 81 -7.70 0.69 23.01
CA LYS A 81 -8.22 1.65 23.99
C LYS A 81 -7.13 2.53 24.64
N THR A 82 -7.13 3.82 24.32
CA THR A 82 -6.67 4.89 25.25
C THR A 82 -7.76 5.96 25.36
N THR A 83 -8.88 5.58 25.99
CA THR A 83 -9.61 6.52 26.83
C THR A 83 -8.97 6.49 28.22
N SER A 84 -8.22 7.53 28.57
CA SER A 84 -7.94 7.97 29.95
C SER A 84 -7.66 9.47 29.86
N LYS A 85 -8.67 10.33 30.03
CA LYS A 85 -9.06 10.92 31.32
C LYS A 85 -7.88 11.59 32.04
N SER A 86 -7.77 12.88 31.83
CA SER A 86 -7.52 13.91 32.84
C SER A 86 -8.31 15.14 32.42
#